data_AF-A0A1Y3WYT9-F1
#
_entry.id   AF-A0A1Y3WYT9-F1
#
_cell.length_a   1.000
_cell.length_b   1.000
_cell.length_c   1.000
_cell.angle_alpha   90.00
_cell.angle_beta   90.00
_cell.angle_gamma   90.00
#
_symmetry.space_group_name_H-M   'P 1'
#
loop_
_entity.id
_entity.type
_entity.pdbx_description
1 polymer ?
#
loop_
_entity_poly.entity_id
_entity_poly.type
_entity_poly.pdbx_seq_one_letter_code
_entity_poly.pdbx_strand_id
1 'polypeptide(L)'
;MEEAIFLPVLSHFENENFWTASGGRMRYRVDPVKGDEENPPSLTAQVWEGPWRLQDSTVEETKSFPMTEEGLEELRVWVMAWQQTINARPPRSLKETLQARDARRAELEEQSKEE
;
A
#
# COMPACT_ATOMS: atom_id res chain seq x y z
N MET A 1 -14.54 -9.37 16.27
CA MET A 1 -13.57 -8.32 16.60
C MET A 1 -13.13 -7.72 15.29
N GLU A 2 -13.43 -6.45 15.03
CA GLU A 2 -12.76 -5.74 13.94
C GLU A 2 -11.28 -5.69 14.31
N GLU A 3 -10.44 -6.37 13.54
CA GLU A 3 -9.00 -6.32 13.73
C GLU A 3 -8.56 -4.91 13.35
N ALA A 4 -8.34 -4.07 14.37
CA ALA A 4 -7.92 -2.69 14.18
C ALA A 4 -6.62 -2.67 13.37
N ILE A 5 -6.62 -1.91 12.28
CA ILE A 5 -5.41 -1.74 11.47
C ILE A 5 -4.37 -1.02 12.30
N PHE A 6 -3.20 -1.64 12.41
CA PHE A 6 -2.07 -1.03 13.11
C PHE A 6 -1.28 -0.11 12.17
N LEU A 7 -1.03 1.11 12.62
CA LEU A 7 -0.05 2.02 12.03
C LEU A 7 0.95 2.43 13.11
N PRO A 8 2.25 2.51 12.79
CA PRO A 8 3.24 3.08 13.68
C PRO A 8 2.91 4.53 14.06
N VAL A 9 3.53 5.00 15.15
CA VAL A 9 3.50 6.41 15.54
C VAL A 9 4.28 7.28 14.55
N LEU A 10 4.01 8.60 14.55
CA LEU A 10 4.61 9.56 13.62
C LEU A 10 6.15 9.49 13.59
N SER A 11 6.79 9.36 14.76
CA SER A 11 8.25 9.31 14.86
C SER A 11 8.89 8.12 14.15
N HIS A 12 8.15 7.04 13.89
CA HIS A 12 8.64 5.95 13.02
C HIS A 12 8.97 6.48 11.63
N PHE A 13 8.07 7.28 11.06
CA PHE A 13 8.18 7.85 9.72
C PHE A 13 9.12 9.03 9.65
N GLU A 14 9.17 9.88 10.68
CA GLU A 14 10.14 10.98 10.80
C GLU A 14 11.59 10.46 10.76
N ASN A 15 11.81 9.23 11.25
CA ASN A 15 13.10 8.53 11.17
C ASN A 15 13.28 7.75 9.86
N GLU A 16 12.53 8.08 8.81
CA GLU A 16 12.62 7.52 7.45
C GLU A 16 12.34 6.01 7.37
N ASN A 17 11.68 5.44 8.38
CA ASN A 17 11.33 4.02 8.34
C ASN A 17 10.05 3.82 7.54
N PHE A 18 10.12 3.00 6.50
CA PHE A 18 8.93 2.53 5.81
C PHE A 18 8.12 1.57 6.69
N TRP A 19 6.84 1.42 6.39
CA TRP A 19 5.96 0.47 7.07
C TRP A 19 5.26 -0.42 6.05
N THR A 20 5.15 -1.71 6.36
CA THR A 20 4.37 -2.66 5.57
C THR A 20 3.54 -3.52 6.51
N ALA A 21 2.26 -3.68 6.19
CA ALA A 21 1.38 -4.54 6.96
C ALA A 21 0.22 -5.06 6.10
N SER A 22 -0.64 -5.86 6.74
CA SER A 22 -1.78 -6.50 6.11
C SER A 22 -3.01 -6.44 6.98
N GLY A 23 -4.18 -6.31 6.35
CA GLY A 23 -5.48 -6.51 6.99
C GLY A 23 -6.28 -7.53 6.20
N GLY A 24 -6.30 -8.79 6.63
CA GLY A 24 -6.89 -9.88 5.85
C GLY A 24 -6.16 -10.12 4.52
N ARG A 25 -6.86 -9.98 3.39
CA ARG A 25 -6.27 -10.05 2.04
C ARG A 25 -5.65 -8.74 1.57
N MET A 26 -6.01 -7.61 2.19
CA MET A 26 -5.41 -6.33 1.87
C MET A 26 -3.95 -6.28 2.35
N ARG A 27 -3.09 -5.69 1.53
CA ARG A 27 -1.69 -5.38 1.83
C ARG A 27 -1.49 -3.87 1.62
N TYR A 28 -0.69 -3.26 2.47
CA TYR A 28 -0.35 -1.86 2.32
C TYR A 28 1.11 -1.59 2.70
N ARG A 29 1.66 -0.56 2.06
CA ARG A 29 2.99 -0.03 2.31
C ARG A 29 2.88 1.48 2.47
N VAL A 30 3.63 2.04 3.40
CA VAL A 30 3.75 3.48 3.62
C VAL A 30 5.23 3.83 3.59
N ASP A 31 5.60 4.68 2.65
CA ASP A 31 6.96 5.19 2.47
C ASP A 31 7.00 6.67 2.89
N PRO A 32 7.83 7.05 3.87
CA PRO A 32 8.04 8.46 4.17
C PRO A 32 8.82 9.14 3.04
N VAL A 33 8.38 10.34 2.68
CA VAL A 33 9.02 11.20 1.69
C VAL A 33 9.50 12.45 2.41
N LYS A 34 10.81 12.68 2.37
CA LYS A 34 11.40 13.90 2.92
C LYS A 34 10.85 15.12 2.18
N GLY A 35 10.52 16.15 2.94
CA GLY A 35 10.23 17.45 2.39
C GLY A 35 11.51 18.15 1.93
N ASP A 36 11.33 19.14 1.06
CA ASP A 36 12.34 20.09 0.61
C ASP A 36 11.82 21.54 0.79
N GLU A 37 12.52 22.54 0.25
CA GLU A 37 12.13 23.95 0.39
C GLU A 37 10.78 24.27 -0.26
N GLU A 38 10.32 23.48 -1.22
CA GLU A 38 9.08 23.70 -1.98
C GLU A 38 7.96 22.76 -1.53
N ASN A 39 8.30 21.58 -1.02
CA ASN A 39 7.35 20.52 -0.68
C ASN A 39 7.49 20.09 0.80
N PRO A 40 6.40 20.13 1.59
CA PRO A 40 6.44 19.60 2.96
C PRO A 40 6.62 18.07 2.96
N PRO A 41 7.14 17.50 4.06
CA PRO A 41 7.28 16.05 4.18
C PRO A 41 5.92 15.35 4.12
N SER A 42 5.90 14.17 3.51
CA SER A 42 4.68 13.41 3.26
C SER A 42 4.87 11.91 3.44
N LEU A 43 3.76 11.19 3.50
CA LEU A 43 3.67 9.73 3.55
C LEU A 43 3.02 9.25 2.27
N THR A 44 3.74 8.49 1.46
CA THR A 44 3.18 7.85 0.27
C THR A 44 2.72 6.44 0.63
N ALA A 45 1.41 6.24 0.61
CA ALA A 45 0.80 4.95 0.90
C ALA A 45 0.31 4.26 -0.37
N GLN A 46 0.49 2.95 -0.42
CA GLN A 46 0.07 2.09 -1.51
C GLN A 46 -0.72 0.92 -0.95
N VAL A 47 -1.82 0.55 -1.61
CA VAL A 47 -2.65 -0.61 -1.25
C VAL A 47 -2.75 -1.57 -2.43
N TRP A 48 -2.74 -2.86 -2.13
CA TRP A 48 -2.96 -3.91 -3.12
C TRP A 48 -3.62 -5.13 -2.49
N GLU A 49 -4.22 -5.97 -3.34
CA GLU A 49 -4.74 -7.26 -2.91
C GLU A 49 -3.63 -8.32 -2.94
N GLY A 50 -3.46 -9.05 -1.82
CA GLY A 50 -2.54 -10.17 -1.72
C GLY A 50 -2.93 -11.36 -2.64
N PRO A 51 -2.15 -12.46 -2.61
CA PRO A 51 -1.17 -12.80 -1.59
C PRO A 51 0.26 -12.31 -1.87
N TRP A 52 0.51 -11.71 -3.03
CA TRP A 52 1.87 -11.39 -3.47
C TRP A 52 2.41 -10.10 -2.84
N ARG A 53 3.74 -9.93 -2.93
CA ARG A 53 4.43 -8.69 -2.56
C ARG A 53 4.13 -7.59 -3.59
N LEU A 54 4.41 -6.34 -3.23
CA LEU A 54 4.15 -5.15 -4.06
C LEU A 54 4.63 -5.29 -5.51
N GLN A 55 5.89 -5.72 -5.72
CA GLN A 55 6.49 -5.87 -7.05
C GLN A 55 5.74 -6.86 -7.96
N ASP A 56 5.04 -7.81 -7.35
CA ASP A 56 4.34 -8.91 -8.01
C ASP A 56 2.82 -8.68 -8.05
N SER A 57 2.37 -7.49 -7.65
CA SER A 57 0.96 -7.13 -7.51
C SER A 57 0.65 -5.84 -8.28
N THR A 58 -0.59 -5.71 -8.74
CA THR A 58 -1.13 -4.44 -9.23
C THR A 58 -1.50 -3.58 -8.04
N VAL A 59 -0.99 -2.36 -7.99
CA VAL A 59 -1.39 -1.37 -6.98
C VAL A 59 -2.80 -0.90 -7.30
N GLU A 60 -3.68 -0.96 -6.32
CA GLU A 60 -5.08 -0.55 -6.45
C GLU A 60 -5.20 0.97 -6.35
N GLU A 61 -4.47 1.58 -5.41
CA GLU A 61 -4.38 3.03 -5.26
C GLU A 61 -3.04 3.40 -4.59
N THR A 62 -2.46 4.51 -5.06
CA THR A 62 -1.36 5.22 -4.42
C THR A 62 -1.88 6.58 -3.97
N LYS A 63 -1.68 6.92 -2.69
CA LYS A 63 -2.12 8.20 -2.14
C LYS A 63 -1.08 8.79 -1.20
N SER A 64 -0.89 10.10 -1.28
CA SER A 64 0.01 10.85 -0.40
C SER A 64 -0.76 11.56 0.71
N PHE A 65 -0.19 11.55 1.91
CA PHE A 65 -0.73 12.20 3.11
C PHE A 65 0.35 13.12 3.70
N PRO A 66 0.00 14.23 4.37
CA PRO A 66 0.99 15.03 5.07
C PRO A 66 1.62 14.21 6.21
N MET A 67 2.92 14.39 6.47
CA MET A 67 3.59 13.72 7.59
C MET A 67 3.32 14.48 8.90
N THR A 68 2.06 14.48 9.34
CA THR A 68 1.58 15.06 10.60
C THR A 68 0.68 14.05 11.34
N GLU A 69 0.29 14.37 12.58
CA GLU A 69 -0.66 13.51 13.32
C GLU A 69 -2.02 13.44 12.61
N GLU A 70 -2.53 14.54 12.06
CA GLU A 70 -3.77 14.54 11.28
C GLU A 70 -3.64 13.70 10.00
N GLY A 71 -2.53 13.84 9.28
CA GLY A 71 -2.27 13.04 8.07
C GLY A 71 -2.16 11.54 8.37
N LEU A 72 -1.63 11.17 9.54
CA LEU A 72 -1.57 9.78 9.99
C LEU A 72 -2.97 9.22 10.31
N GLU A 73 -3.87 10.04 10.86
CA GLU A 73 -5.27 9.65 11.08
C GLU A 73 -6.04 9.52 9.76
N GLU A 74 -5.84 10.45 8.81
CA GLU A 74 -6.41 10.34 7.46
C GLU A 74 -5.94 9.06 6.75
N LEU A 75 -4.64 8.75 6.87
CA LEU A 75 -4.06 7.51 6.37
C LEU A 75 -4.73 6.29 7.02
N ARG A 76 -4.95 6.31 8.34
CA ARG A 76 -5.63 5.22 9.07
C ARG A 76 -7.02 4.97 8.51
N VAL A 77 -7.83 6.02 8.39
CA VAL A 77 -9.20 5.93 7.85
C VAL A 77 -9.19 5.39 6.42
N TRP A 78 -8.27 5.88 5.57
CA TRP A 78 -8.14 5.42 4.19
C TRP A 78 -7.74 3.94 4.08
N VAL A 79 -6.77 3.48 4.88
CA VAL A 79 -6.38 2.06 4.90
C VAL A 79 -7.52 1.18 5.42
N MET A 80 -8.30 1.63 6.40
CA MET A 80 -9.49 0.90 6.89
C MET A 80 -10.57 0.75 5.82
N ALA A 81 -10.83 1.79 5.03
CA ALA A 81 -11.77 1.73 3.91
C ALA A 81 -11.31 0.70 2.85
N TRP A 82 -10.01 0.68 2.53
CA TRP A 82 -9.43 -0.30 1.60
C TRP A 82 -9.45 -1.73 2.13
N GLN A 83 -9.20 -1.92 3.43
CA GLN A 83 -9.34 -3.21 4.08
C GLN A 83 -10.75 -3.77 3.90
N GLN A 84 -11.78 -2.96 4.16
CA GLN A 84 -13.18 -3.39 3.97
C GLN A 84 -13.46 -3.72 2.50
N THR A 85 -13.03 -2.84 1.59
CA THR A 85 -13.23 -3.01 0.14
C THR A 85 -12.61 -4.30 -0.38
N ILE A 86 -11.33 -4.57 -0.09
CA ILE A 86 -10.64 -5.77 -0.58
C ILE A 86 -11.16 -7.04 0.11
N ASN A 87 -11.42 -6.99 1.42
CA ASN A 87 -11.91 -8.16 2.14
C ASN A 87 -13.36 -8.54 1.79
N ALA A 88 -14.16 -7.60 1.28
CA ALA A 88 -15.50 -7.88 0.76
C ALA A 88 -15.50 -8.59 -0.61
N ARG A 89 -14.38 -8.59 -1.35
CA ARG A 89 -14.26 -9.27 -2.65
C ARG A 89 -14.38 -10.80 -2.49
N PRO A 90 -14.91 -11.53 -3.49
CA PRO A 90 -14.80 -12.98 -3.51
C PRO A 90 -13.33 -13.43 -3.49
N PRO A 91 -12.95 -14.47 -2.72
CA PRO A 91 -11.59 -14.96 -2.72
C PRO A 91 -11.20 -15.52 -4.08
N ARG A 92 -10.02 -15.13 -4.58
CA ARG A 92 -9.44 -15.70 -5.80
C ARG A 92 -8.91 -17.12 -5.53
N SER A 93 -9.11 -18.02 -6.49
CA SER A 93 -8.45 -19.34 -6.48
C SER A 93 -6.94 -19.21 -6.67
N LEU A 94 -6.20 -20.27 -6.31
CA LEU A 94 -4.76 -20.32 -6.54
C LEU A 94 -4.39 -20.04 -8.01
N LYS A 95 -5.15 -20.61 -8.95
CA LYS A 95 -4.94 -20.41 -10.39
C LYS A 95 -5.06 -18.93 -10.77
N GLU A 96 -6.11 -18.26 -10.31
CA GLU A 96 -6.32 -16.83 -10.58
C GLU A 96 -5.22 -15.98 -9.96
N THR A 97 -4.78 -16.29 -8.73
CA THR A 97 -3.68 -15.53 -8.10
C THR A 97 -2.35 -15.68 -8.83
N LEU A 98 -2.04 -16.86 -9.37
CA LEU A 98 -0.83 -17.10 -10.17
C LEU A 98 -0.92 -16.35 -11.51
N GLN A 99 -2.06 -16.44 -12.19
CA GLN A 99 -2.28 -15.72 -13.46
C GLN A 99 -2.13 -14.21 -13.30
N ALA A 100 -2.67 -13.62 -12.23
CA ALA A 100 -2.53 -12.19 -11.97
C ALA A 100 -1.07 -11.77 -11.76
N ARG A 101 -0.28 -12.57 -11.03
CA ARG A 101 1.15 -12.30 -10.84
C ARG A 101 1.92 -12.40 -12.14
N ASP A 102 1.69 -13.47 -12.90
CA ASP A 102 2.44 -13.73 -14.12
C ASP A 102 2.11 -12.66 -15.18
N ALA A 103 0.86 -12.19 -15.24
CA ALA A 103 0.47 -11.03 -16.03
C ALA A 103 1.22 -9.75 -15.58
N ARG A 104 1.25 -9.46 -14.27
CA ARG A 104 1.98 -8.29 -13.74
C ARG A 104 3.47 -8.32 -14.09
N ARG A 105 4.10 -9.49 -14.03
CA ARG A 105 5.51 -9.65 -14.41
C ARG A 105 5.73 -9.43 -15.90
N ALA A 106 4.85 -9.94 -16.74
CA ALA A 106 4.90 -9.72 -18.18
C ALA A 106 4.79 -8.23 -18.52
N GLU A 107 3.84 -7.51 -17.90
CA GLU A 107 3.70 -6.05 -18.06
C GLU A 107 4.99 -5.30 -17.70
N LEU A 108 5.62 -5.64 -16.57
CA LEU A 108 6.88 -5.02 -16.14
C LEU A 108 8.04 -5.34 -17.07
N GLU A 109 8.12 -6.56 -17.59
CA GLU A 109 9.13 -6.96 -18.57
C GLU A 109 8.95 -6.17 -19.88
N GLU A 110 7.71 -5.96 -20.32
CA GLU A 110 7.39 -5.18 -21.51
C GLU A 110 7.80 -3.71 -21.34
N GLN A 111 7.43 -3.09 -20.20
CA GLN A 111 7.83 -1.72 -19.86
C GLN A 111 9.35 -1.55 -19.85
N SER A 112 10.08 -2.52 -19.30
CA SER A 112 11.55 -2.47 -19.25
C SER A 112 12.25 -2.59 -20.60
N LYS A 113 11.55 -3.05 -21.64
CA LYS A 113 12.08 -3.13 -23.02
C LYS A 113 11.81 -1.86 -23.82
N GLU A 114 10.86 -1.04 -23.37
CA GLU A 114 10.50 0.23 -24.01
C GLU A 114 11.36 1.40 -23.52
N GLU A 115 12.05 1.24 -22.38
CA GLU A 115 13.05 2.17 -21.82
C GLU A 115 14.48 1.91 -22.34
#